data_AF-A0A0Q6N5A5-F1
#
_entry.id   AF-A0A0Q6N5A5-F1
#
_cell.length_a   1.000
_cell.length_b   1.000
_cell.length_c   1.000
_cell.angle_alpha   90.00
_cell.angle_beta   90.00
_cell.angle_gamma   90.00
#
_symmetry.space_group_name_H-M   'P 1'
#
loop_
_entity.id
_entity.type
_entity.pdbx_description
1 polymer ?
#
loop_
_entity_poly.entity_id
_entity_poly.type
_entity_poly.pdbx_seq_one_letter_code
_entity_poly.pdbx_strand_id
1 'polypeptide(L)' 'MTSDFSAARIHLERAYHYLQGNDETSRTACDALDLLIETVAEAQHRPSEAGVLEFPQPTTRRTG' A
#
# COMPACT_ATOMS: atom_id res chain seq x y z
N MET A 1 -0.65 -10.43 12.49
CA MET A 1 -0.86 -9.00 12.18
C MET A 1 -0.42 -8.77 10.76
N THR A 2 -1.24 -8.11 9.95
CA THR A 2 -0.88 -7.64 8.61
C THR A 2 -0.37 -6.21 8.73
N SER A 3 0.64 -5.84 7.94
CA SER A 3 1.13 -4.47 7.88
C SER A 3 0.07 -3.55 7.26
N ASP A 4 -0.11 -2.36 7.83
CA ASP A 4 -0.94 -1.30 7.22
C ASP A 4 -0.07 -0.46 6.27
N PHE A 5 0.01 -0.90 5.02
CA PHE A 5 0.83 -0.23 4.02
C PHE A 5 0.27 1.14 3.60
N SER A 6 -1.04 1.35 3.72
CA SER A 6 -1.68 2.64 3.42
C SER A 6 -1.26 3.70 4.44
N ALA A 7 -1.32 3.38 5.72
CA ALA A 7 -0.86 4.28 6.78
C ALA A 7 0.66 4.56 6.67
N ALA A 8 1.45 3.52 6.41
CA ALA A 8 2.90 3.64 6.24
C ALA A 8 3.24 4.61 5.10
N ARG A 9 2.60 4.48 3.93
CA ARG A 9 2.82 5.38 2.79
C ARG A 9 2.55 6.84 3.12
N ILE A 10 1.43 7.14 3.78
CA ILE A 10 1.08 8.52 4.18
C ILE A 10 2.19 9.13 5.05
N HIS A 11 2.78 8.33 5.94
CA HIS A 11 3.82 8.83 6.85
C HIS A 11 5.16 9.04 6.14
N LEU A 12 5.50 8.17 5.18
CA LEU A 12 6.69 8.33 4.34
C LEU A 12 6.59 9.58 3.45
N GLU A 13 5.43 9.80 2.80
CA GLU A 13 5.19 10.99 1.97
C GLU A 13 5.29 12.29 2.79
N ARG A 14 4.81 12.29 4.05
CA ARG A 14 4.97 13.43 4.95
C ARG A 14 6.43 13.66 5.34
N ALA A 15 7.16 12.59 5.67
CA ALA A 15 8.59 12.68 5.99
C ALA A 15 9.38 13.27 4.82
N TYR A 16 9.09 12.82 3.59
CA TYR A 16 9.71 13.36 2.38
C TYR A 16 9.46 14.86 2.26
N HIS A 17 8.20 15.28 2.45
CA HIS A 17 7.83 16.70 2.38
C HIS A 17 8.56 17.57 3.41
N TYR A 18 8.85 17.05 4.60
CA TYR A 18 9.61 17.77 5.63
C TYR A 18 11.13 17.81 5.37
N LEU A 19 11.64 16.90 4.54
CA LEU A 19 13.07 16.76 4.24
C LEU A 19 13.47 17.33 2.88
N GLN A 20 12.65 18.21 2.28
CA GLN A 20 12.99 18.89 1.01
C GLN A 20 14.08 19.98 1.15
N GLY A 21 14.87 19.92 2.22
CA GLY A 21 16.05 20.77 2.42
C GLY A 21 17.12 20.51 1.37
N ASN A 22 18.05 21.45 1.22
CA ASN A 22 19.09 21.38 0.21
C ASN A 22 20.41 20.78 0.71
N ASP A 23 20.51 20.46 2.00
CA ASP A 23 21.69 19.82 2.59
C ASP A 23 21.80 18.35 2.17
N GLU A 24 23.00 17.79 2.29
CA GLU A 24 23.32 16.42 1.88
C GLU A 24 22.49 15.37 2.62
N THR A 25 22.17 15.60 3.90
CA THR A 25 21.37 14.66 4.69
C THR A 25 19.93 14.65 4.20
N SER A 26 19.35 15.83 3.97
CA SER A 26 18.01 15.98 3.37
C SER A 26 17.91 15.28 2.03
N ARG A 27 18.88 15.50 1.12
CA ARG A 27 18.91 14.84 -0.20
C ARG A 27 18.99 13.32 -0.07
N THR A 28 19.93 12.82 0.72
CA THR A 28 20.14 11.38 0.94
C THR A 28 18.90 10.73 1.56
N ALA A 29 18.24 11.40 2.49
CA ALA A 29 17.03 10.90 3.12
C ALA A 29 15.84 10.88 2.14
N CYS A 30 15.69 11.92 1.30
CA CYS A 30 14.68 11.94 0.24
C CYS A 30 14.88 10.80 -0.77
N ASP A 31 16.12 10.55 -1.22
CA ASP A 31 16.43 9.44 -2.13
C ASP A 31 16.04 8.08 -1.53
N ALA A 32 16.32 7.88 -0.23
CA ALA A 32 15.92 6.66 0.47
C ALA A 32 14.40 6.56 0.65
N LEU A 33 13.73 7.69 0.92
CA LEU A 33 12.28 7.74 1.07
C LEU A 33 11.55 7.44 -0.24
N ASP A 34 12.08 7.87 -1.39
CA ASP A 34 11.50 7.54 -2.70
C ASP A 34 11.43 6.02 -2.92
N LEU A 35 12.52 5.31 -2.65
CA LEU A 35 12.57 3.84 -2.75
C LEU A 35 11.59 3.16 -1.79
N LEU A 36 11.45 3.68 -0.57
CA LEU A 36 10.52 3.14 0.42
C LEU A 36 9.06 3.39 0.02
N ILE A 37 8.74 4.58 -0.47
CA ILE A 37 7.39 4.93 -0.94
C ILE A 37 6.99 4.01 -2.10
N GLU A 38 7.90 3.79 -3.06
CA GLU A 38 7.70 2.86 -4.17
C GLU A 38 7.42 1.43 -3.65
N THR A 39 8.30 0.88 -2.83
CA THR A 39 8.16 -0.48 -2.28
C THR A 39 6.84 -0.67 -1.52
N VAL A 40 6.45 0.32 -0.72
CA VAL A 40 5.20 0.28 0.05
C VAL A 40 3.97 0.46 -0.87
N ALA A 41 4.09 1.24 -1.94
CA ALA A 41 3.04 1.38 -2.94
C ALA A 41 2.81 0.06 -3.71
N GLU A 42 3.87 -0.67 -4.05
CA GLU A 42 3.75 -1.99 -4.67
C GLU A 42 3.07 -2.99 -3.73
N ALA A 43 3.46 -2.99 -2.45
CA ALA A 43 2.88 -3.87 -1.44
C ALA A 43 1.39 -3.59 -1.20
N GLN A 44 0.93 -2.33 -1.31
CA GLN A 44 -0.48 -1.96 -1.22
C GLN A 44 -1.33 -2.54 -2.36
N HIS A 45 -0.78 -2.55 -3.58
CA HIS A 45 -1.51 -2.99 -4.76
C HIS A 45 -1.32 -4.47 -5.06
N ARG A 46 -0.44 -5.16 -4.34
CA ARG A 46 -0.26 -6.59 -4.48
C ARG A 46 -1.61 -7.27 -4.23
N PRO A 47 -2.11 -8.09 -5.18
CA PRO A 47 -3.31 -8.86 -4.95
C PRO A 47 -3.13 -9.64 -3.66
N SER A 48 -4.03 -9.42 -2.70
CA SER A 48 -4.08 -10.30 -1.54
C SER A 48 -4.34 -11.70 -2.07
N GLU A 49 -3.61 -12.71 -1.58
CA GLU A 49 -3.97 -14.13 -1.79
C GLU A 49 -5.31 -14.48 -1.08
N ALA A 50 -6.12 -13.48 -0.73
CA ALA A 50 -7.51 -13.62 -0.36
C ALA A 50 -8.23 -14.31 -1.51
N GLY A 51 -8.39 -15.62 -1.34
CA GLY A 51 -8.95 -16.53 -2.31
C GLY A 51 -10.21 -15.98 -2.96
N VAL A 52 -10.34 -16.28 -4.25
CA VAL A 52 -11.52 -16.04 -5.09
C VAL A 52 -12.79 -16.11 -4.24
N LEU A 53 -13.46 -14.98 -4.04
CA LEU A 53 -14.78 -14.96 -3.43
C LEU A 53 -15.72 -15.67 -4.41
N GLU A 54 -16.12 -16.90 -4.11
CA GLU A 54 -17.12 -17.61 -4.90
C GLU A 54 -18.42 -16.82 -4.85
N PHE A 55 -18.89 -16.40 -6.02
CA PHE A 55 -20.20 -15.74 -6.13
C PHE A 55 -21.29 -16.72 -5.69
N PRO A 56 -22.19 -16.31 -4.78
CA PRO A 56 -23.27 -17.18 -4.33
C PRO A 56 -24.15 -17.57 -5.52
N GLN A 57 -24.19 -18.87 -5.82
CA GLN A 57 -25.02 -19.38 -6.91
C GLN A 57 -26.50 -19.19 -6.57
N PRO A 58 -27.34 -18.75 -7.52
CA PRO A 58 -28.77 -18.62 -7.29
C PRO A 58 -29.34 -20.01 -6.96
N THR A 59 -29.83 -20.16 -5.74
CA THR A 59 -30.56 -21.35 -5.30
C THR A 59 -31.78 -21.48 -6.20
N THR A 60 -31.79 -22.50 -7.04
CA THR A 60 -32.95 -22.86 -7.86
C THR A 60 -34.10 -23.19 -6.93
N ARG A 61 -34.98 -22.20 -6.73
CA ARG A 61 -36.26 -22.39 -6.05
C ARG A 61 -37.12 -23.30 -6.93
N ARG A 62 -37.02 -24.62 -6.71
CA ARG A 62 -38.00 -25.58 -7.21
C ARG A 62 -39.33 -25.30 -6.53
N THR A 63 -40.18 -24.50 -7.17
CA THR A 63 -41.62 -24.56 -6.94
C THR A 63 -42.15 -25.79 -7.69
N GLY A 64 -42.80 -26.68 -6.93
CA GLY A 64 -43.49 -27.86 -7.45
C GLY A 64 -44.81 -27.52 -8.13
#